data_AF-A0A195CW64-F1
#
_entry.id   AF-A0A195CW64-F1
#
_cell.length_a   1.000
_cell.length_b   1.000
_cell.length_c   1.000
_cell.angle_alpha   90.00
_cell.angle_beta   90.00
_cell.angle_gamma   90.00
#
_symmetry.space_group_name_H-M   'P 1'
#
loop_
_entity.id
_entity.type
_entity.pdbx_description
1 polymer ?
#
loop_
_entity_poly.entity_id
_entity_poly.type
_entity_poly.pdbx_seq_one_letter_code
_entity_poly.pdbx_strand_id
1 'polypeptide(L)'
;MGNKNLDENQSKILTNKDSTKITEAGELIDVEPLKLKVYKKRWLMLIIFMIYAASNSQWIEYSIITNIITKYYGVSSRMVDWTSMSFMAFYVTFIFPVSYMTDKCGLRWTITIGAGLNCLGAWIKTLSIQPDRFYIAFIGHSIVALAQTTVLPIPGRLAAQWFPANQISTATSLSIFGNQFGVALYFLLGPIIVKNHNNLDDIGEDLSRLCWIVAIFCTIAFALVITLFQDKPKLPPSETRALQKMNRTKKGEEFVEPIKRLCKNKNFIMLCNSYGLNTGVFITVSTLLNQIFLAHFENGEEDAGRIGLATILTGMAGSISFGIILDKTHKFKQTAMTVYLLTLCSQILFAVFTCMGVKWMVYMSAIFLGYFMSGYLTMGYDLCTEFTYPESENIAAGVLNITTSTYSMILIISLGLLMNMYGDIPVHIGLCLTLLLGFILTAMTKDEQRRQNAKKKAQYEGIESNVDGVPETIQLTYTIT
;
A
#
# COMPACT_ATOMS: atom_id res chain seq x y z
N MET A 1 22.70 51.60 -48.74
CA MET A 1 21.95 52.41 -47.77
C MET A 1 20.85 51.54 -47.17
N GLY A 2 20.90 51.32 -45.84
CA GLY A 2 19.73 51.12 -44.96
C GLY A 2 18.86 49.84 -45.05
N ASN A 3 19.03 48.92 -44.08
CA ASN A 3 18.04 48.38 -43.10
C ASN A 3 16.53 48.67 -43.36
N LYS A 4 15.54 47.81 -43.02
CA LYS A 4 15.41 46.76 -41.98
C LYS A 4 14.06 46.03 -42.12
N ASN A 5 14.04 44.75 -41.69
CA ASN A 5 12.99 43.99 -40.98
C ASN A 5 11.56 43.85 -41.54
N LEU A 6 11.10 42.60 -41.75
CA LEU A 6 10.38 41.82 -40.73
C LEU A 6 10.28 40.33 -41.18
N ASP A 7 10.28 39.45 -40.17
CA ASP A 7 9.93 38.02 -40.20
C ASP A 7 10.99 36.97 -40.63
N GLU A 8 12.05 36.88 -39.82
CA GLU A 8 12.75 35.62 -39.52
C GLU A 8 12.20 34.99 -38.23
N ASN A 9 11.58 33.81 -38.33
CA ASN A 9 11.78 32.63 -37.47
C ASN A 9 10.58 31.68 -37.60
N GLN A 10 10.76 30.54 -38.31
CA GLN A 10 10.25 29.21 -37.86
C GLN A 10 10.42 28.04 -38.85
N SER A 11 11.22 28.13 -39.92
CA SER A 11 11.25 27.02 -40.90
C SER A 11 12.60 26.77 -41.58
N LYS A 12 13.65 26.53 -40.78
CA LYS A 12 14.87 25.82 -41.21
C LYS A 12 15.29 25.02 -39.98
N ILE A 13 15.34 23.69 -39.97
CA ILE A 13 16.28 22.85 -40.72
C ILE A 13 15.65 21.45 -40.85
N LEU A 14 15.09 21.16 -42.02
CA LEU A 14 14.89 19.81 -42.54
C LEU A 14 15.47 19.85 -43.94
N THR A 15 16.53 19.07 -44.16
CA THR A 15 17.09 18.54 -45.42
C THR A 15 18.61 18.69 -45.47
N ASN A 16 19.30 17.60 -45.19
CA ASN A 16 20.42 17.21 -46.02
C ASN A 16 20.39 15.68 -46.17
N LYS A 17 20.05 15.24 -47.37
CA LYS A 17 20.25 13.87 -47.88
C LYS A 17 21.60 13.88 -48.61
N ASP A 18 22.29 12.74 -48.55
CA ASP A 18 23.57 12.37 -49.19
C ASP A 18 24.77 12.39 -48.25
N SER A 19 25.70 11.44 -48.25
CA SER A 19 25.72 10.04 -48.70
C SER A 19 27.01 9.47 -48.07
N THR A 20 26.96 8.21 -47.63
CA THR A 20 28.12 7.30 -47.44
C THR A 20 29.43 7.92 -46.91
N LYS A 21 29.65 7.83 -45.59
CA LYS A 21 30.98 7.51 -45.04
C LYS A 21 30.83 6.41 -44.00
N ILE A 22 31.19 5.21 -44.45
CA ILE A 22 31.57 4.07 -43.62
C ILE A 22 32.58 4.59 -42.60
N THR A 23 32.16 4.67 -41.33
CA THR A 23 33.08 4.84 -40.21
C THR A 23 33.17 3.48 -39.54
N GLU A 24 34.40 3.06 -39.36
CA GLU A 24 34.89 1.73 -39.02
C GLU A 24 34.08 0.95 -37.98
N ALA A 25 33.91 -0.34 -38.29
CA ALA A 25 33.63 -1.38 -37.32
C ALA A 25 34.75 -1.41 -36.27
N GLY A 26 34.40 -1.19 -35.00
CA GLY A 26 35.42 -1.19 -33.95
C GLY A 26 34.95 -0.74 -32.57
N GLU A 27 33.78 -1.18 -32.11
CA GLU A 27 33.54 -1.50 -30.68
C GLU A 27 32.18 -2.20 -30.57
N LEU A 28 32.17 -3.49 -30.94
CA LEU A 28 31.21 -4.42 -30.35
C LEU A 28 31.55 -4.43 -28.85
N ILE A 29 30.84 -3.62 -28.06
CA ILE A 29 30.74 -3.89 -26.63
C ILE A 29 30.08 -5.27 -26.57
N ASP A 30 30.91 -6.28 -26.33
CA ASP A 30 30.50 -7.65 -26.06
C ASP A 30 29.69 -7.61 -24.76
N VAL A 31 28.40 -7.27 -24.88
CA VAL A 31 27.46 -7.41 -23.78
C VAL A 31 27.25 -8.91 -23.66
N GLU A 32 28.10 -9.55 -22.86
CA GLU A 32 27.97 -10.93 -22.43
C GLU A 32 26.47 -11.17 -22.11
N PRO A 33 25.80 -12.14 -22.75
CA PRO A 33 24.37 -12.32 -22.56
C PRO A 33 24.09 -12.49 -21.07
N LEU A 34 23.29 -11.59 -20.51
CA LEU A 34 22.98 -11.54 -19.09
C LEU A 34 22.51 -12.93 -18.65
N LYS A 35 23.35 -13.67 -17.92
CA LYS A 35 23.00 -15.00 -17.42
C LYS A 35 21.90 -14.87 -16.38
N LEU A 36 20.64 -14.97 -16.81
CA LEU A 36 19.47 -14.96 -15.95
C LEU A 36 19.34 -16.31 -15.23
N LYS A 37 19.14 -16.29 -13.91
CA LYS A 37 18.85 -17.50 -13.13
C LYS A 37 17.75 -17.24 -12.12
N VAL A 38 16.66 -17.99 -12.25
CA VAL A 38 15.55 -17.96 -11.30
C VAL A 38 15.82 -18.91 -10.14
N TYR A 39 15.93 -18.39 -8.92
CA TYR A 39 16.20 -19.18 -7.71
C TYR A 39 14.90 -19.56 -7.00
N LYS A 40 14.77 -20.82 -6.54
CA LYS A 40 13.64 -21.28 -5.70
C LYS A 40 13.54 -20.50 -4.36
N LYS A 41 14.66 -19.97 -3.86
CA LYS A 41 14.75 -19.17 -2.62
C LYS A 41 13.90 -17.88 -2.63
N ARG A 42 13.43 -17.41 -3.79
CA ARG A 42 12.55 -16.22 -3.88
C ARG A 42 11.26 -16.34 -3.06
N TRP A 43 10.67 -17.53 -3.02
CA TRP A 43 9.43 -17.78 -2.25
C TRP A 43 9.71 -17.77 -0.75
N LEU A 44 10.89 -18.22 -0.32
CA LEU A 44 11.32 -18.11 1.07
C LEU A 44 11.43 -16.62 1.49
N MET A 45 12.04 -15.77 0.66
CA MET A 45 12.13 -14.33 0.94
C MET A 45 10.75 -13.67 1.06
N LEU A 46 9.83 -14.08 0.18
CA LEU A 46 8.46 -13.60 0.20
C LEU A 46 7.74 -14.01 1.49
N ILE A 47 7.83 -15.28 1.90
CA ILE A 47 7.21 -15.77 3.13
C ILE A 47 7.78 -15.06 4.36
N ILE A 48 9.10 -14.87 4.44
CA ILE A 48 9.74 -14.14 5.54
C ILE A 48 9.22 -12.69 5.58
N PHE A 49 9.13 -12.04 4.42
CA PHE A 49 8.58 -10.69 4.35
C PHE A 49 7.11 -10.66 4.78
N MET A 50 6.29 -11.63 4.39
CA MET A 50 4.90 -11.72 4.83
C MET A 50 4.76 -11.89 6.34
N ILE A 51 5.59 -12.72 6.97
CA ILE A 51 5.61 -12.89 8.44
C ILE A 51 5.99 -11.58 9.11
N TYR A 52 7.02 -10.90 8.62
CA TYR A 52 7.41 -9.58 9.12
C TYR A 52 6.28 -8.56 8.95
N ALA A 53 5.71 -8.44 7.76
CA ALA A 53 4.62 -7.52 7.45
C ALA A 53 3.38 -7.80 8.30
N ALA A 54 3.07 -9.07 8.58
CA ALA A 54 1.99 -9.46 9.47
C ALA A 54 2.26 -9.05 10.93
N SER A 55 3.48 -9.28 11.43
CA SER A 55 3.88 -8.92 12.80
C SER A 55 3.85 -7.40 13.06
N ASN A 56 4.02 -6.60 12.01
CA ASN A 56 4.08 -5.15 12.11
C ASN A 56 2.70 -4.46 12.04
N SER A 57 1.63 -5.18 11.66
CA SER A 57 0.25 -4.68 11.55
C SER A 57 -0.44 -4.33 12.89
N GLN A 58 0.31 -3.91 13.91
CA GLN A 58 -0.15 -3.65 15.29
C GLN A 58 -1.04 -2.42 15.44
N TRP A 59 -1.25 -1.64 14.38
CA TRP A 59 -2.03 -0.40 14.47
C TRP A 59 -3.48 -0.62 14.93
N ILE A 60 -4.08 -1.80 14.75
CA ILE A 60 -5.45 -2.08 15.23
C ILE A 60 -5.50 -2.58 16.69
N GLU A 61 -4.36 -3.03 17.22
CA GLU A 61 -4.30 -3.83 18.45
C GLU A 61 -5.06 -3.22 19.63
N TYR A 62 -4.93 -1.90 19.86
CA TYR A 62 -5.62 -1.22 20.94
C TYR A 62 -6.96 -0.59 20.51
N SER A 63 -7.09 -0.20 19.23
CA SER A 63 -8.32 0.40 18.72
C SER A 63 -9.51 -0.57 18.72
N ILE A 64 -9.29 -1.87 18.47
CA ILE A 64 -10.38 -2.86 18.48
C ILE A 64 -10.90 -3.20 19.89
N ILE A 65 -10.16 -2.83 20.92
CA ILE A 65 -10.52 -2.99 22.34
C ILE A 65 -10.51 -1.64 23.06
N THR A 66 -10.88 -0.56 22.35
CA THR A 66 -10.79 0.82 22.86
C THR A 66 -11.45 0.97 24.23
N ASN A 67 -12.66 0.46 24.41
CA ASN A 67 -13.38 0.54 25.68
C ASN A 67 -12.66 -0.14 26.87
N ILE A 68 -11.90 -1.20 26.61
CA ILE A 68 -11.12 -1.91 27.64
C ILE A 68 -9.86 -1.12 27.98
N ILE A 69 -9.17 -0.57 26.96
CA ILE A 69 -7.95 0.23 27.15
C ILE A 69 -8.27 1.54 27.89
N THR A 70 -9.38 2.21 27.56
CA THR A 70 -9.81 3.42 28.27
C THR A 70 -10.15 3.12 29.72
N LYS A 71 -10.83 2.00 29.99
CA LYS A 71 -11.13 1.53 31.35
C LYS A 71 -9.86 1.19 32.14
N TYR A 72 -8.90 0.50 31.53
CA TYR A 72 -7.70 0.04 32.20
C TYR A 72 -6.73 1.17 32.54
N TYR A 73 -6.42 2.03 31.57
CA TYR A 73 -5.43 3.09 31.73
C TYR A 73 -6.03 4.43 32.21
N GLY A 74 -7.36 4.54 32.29
CA GLY A 74 -8.04 5.80 32.64
C GLY A 74 -7.85 6.93 31.60
N VAL A 75 -7.61 6.57 30.33
CA VAL A 75 -7.38 7.51 29.22
C VAL A 75 -8.63 7.69 28.36
N SER A 76 -8.71 8.81 27.64
CA SER A 76 -9.79 9.06 26.67
C SER A 76 -9.66 8.17 25.43
N SER A 77 -10.80 7.85 24.79
CA SER A 77 -10.86 7.13 23.51
C SER A 77 -9.96 7.77 22.45
N ARG A 78 -9.89 9.11 22.43
CA ARG A 78 -8.99 9.86 21.55
C ARG A 78 -7.51 9.51 21.74
N MET A 79 -7.06 9.33 22.99
CA MET A 79 -5.66 8.93 23.25
C MET A 79 -5.40 7.50 22.75
N VAL A 80 -6.39 6.61 22.83
CA VAL A 80 -6.31 5.28 22.24
C VAL A 80 -6.27 5.36 20.71
N ASP A 81 -7.10 6.17 20.08
CA ASP A 81 -7.10 6.35 18.62
C ASP A 81 -5.76 6.90 18.10
N TRP A 82 -5.06 7.71 18.90
CA TRP A 82 -3.71 8.18 18.59
C TRP A 82 -2.67 7.05 18.47
N THR A 83 -2.88 5.90 19.12
CA THR A 83 -2.01 4.72 18.94
C THR A 83 -2.02 4.24 17.49
N SER A 84 -3.18 4.31 16.83
CA SER A 84 -3.38 3.98 15.41
C SER A 84 -2.96 5.14 14.50
N MET A 85 -3.35 6.38 14.83
CA MET A 85 -2.98 7.55 14.04
C MET A 85 -1.47 7.80 13.99
N SER A 86 -0.72 7.34 15.00
CA SER A 86 0.75 7.40 14.98
C SER A 86 1.35 6.73 13.74
N PHE A 87 0.79 5.61 13.27
CA PHE A 87 1.22 4.92 12.06
C PHE A 87 1.04 5.80 10.80
N MET A 88 -0.08 6.52 10.74
CA MET A 88 -0.40 7.41 9.62
C MET A 88 0.51 8.64 9.63
N ALA A 89 0.71 9.25 10.80
CA ALA A 89 1.57 10.42 10.96
C ALA A 89 3.02 10.09 10.60
N PHE A 90 3.56 8.99 11.15
CA PHE A 90 4.93 8.57 10.87
C PHE A 90 5.11 8.19 9.40
N TYR A 91 4.12 7.54 8.77
CA TYR A 91 4.18 7.25 7.35
C TYR A 91 4.34 8.51 6.49
N VAL A 92 3.49 9.52 6.71
CA VAL A 92 3.56 10.79 5.98
C VAL A 92 4.92 11.48 6.15
N THR A 93 5.48 11.45 7.37
CA THR A 93 6.76 12.10 7.67
C THR A 93 7.98 11.33 7.13
N PHE A 94 8.01 10.01 7.30
CA PHE A 94 9.23 9.22 7.12
C PHE A 94 9.30 8.42 5.80
N ILE A 95 8.23 8.39 4.99
CA ILE A 95 8.25 7.62 3.73
C ILE A 95 9.35 8.06 2.76
N PHE A 96 9.61 9.37 2.62
CA PHE A 96 10.68 9.86 1.73
C PHE A 96 12.08 9.50 2.27
N PRO A 97 12.43 9.77 3.54
CA PRO A 97 13.68 9.30 4.14
C PRO A 97 13.90 7.79 4.00
N VAL A 98 12.87 6.98 4.28
CA VAL A 98 12.95 5.52 4.21
C VAL A 98 13.08 5.03 2.77
N SER A 99 12.41 5.67 1.82
CA SER A 99 12.56 5.36 0.39
C SER A 99 13.97 5.67 -0.11
N TYR A 100 14.55 6.79 0.31
CA TYR A 100 15.94 7.16 0.02
C TYR A 100 16.92 6.15 0.64
N MET A 101 16.72 5.79 1.92
CA MET A 101 17.51 4.77 2.61
C MET A 101 17.45 3.44 1.87
N THR A 102 16.27 3.03 1.39
CA THR A 102 16.11 1.77 0.66
C THR A 102 16.80 1.78 -0.70
N ASP A 103 16.84 2.94 -1.38
CA ASP A 103 17.58 3.09 -2.64
C ASP A 103 19.11 3.05 -2.43
N LYS A 104 19.62 3.59 -1.30
CA LYS A 104 21.06 3.65 -1.01
C LYS A 104 21.61 2.42 -0.31
N CYS A 105 20.95 1.95 0.74
CA CYS A 105 21.42 0.88 1.63
C CYS A 105 20.97 -0.52 1.18
N GLY A 106 19.99 -0.60 0.27
CA GLY A 106 19.45 -1.87 -0.23
C GLY A 106 18.30 -2.42 0.61
N LEU A 107 17.68 -3.48 0.09
CA LEU A 107 16.43 -4.04 0.61
C LEU A 107 16.65 -4.78 1.93
N ARG A 108 17.75 -5.55 2.06
CA ARG A 108 18.05 -6.30 3.29
C ARG A 108 18.21 -5.37 4.49
N TRP A 109 18.96 -4.29 4.35
CA TRP A 109 19.20 -3.35 5.45
C TRP A 109 17.92 -2.65 5.89
N THR A 110 17.10 -2.17 4.94
CA THR A 110 15.80 -1.58 5.25
C THR A 110 14.91 -2.53 6.04
N ILE A 111 14.77 -3.79 5.61
CA ILE A 111 13.91 -4.77 6.30
C ILE A 111 14.48 -5.15 7.65
N THR A 112 15.80 -5.27 7.78
CA THR A 112 16.45 -5.59 9.07
C THR A 112 16.24 -4.48 10.08
N ILE A 113 16.40 -3.21 9.67
CA ILE A 113 16.15 -2.05 10.54
C ILE A 113 14.66 -1.99 10.92
N GLY A 114 13.76 -2.14 9.95
CA GLY A 114 12.33 -2.14 10.19
C GLY A 114 11.89 -3.26 11.14
N ALA A 115 12.34 -4.49 10.93
CA ALA A 115 12.04 -5.62 11.81
C ALA A 115 12.64 -5.46 13.21
N GLY A 116 13.83 -4.86 13.31
CA GLY A 116 14.45 -4.51 14.60
C GLY A 116 13.65 -3.47 15.37
N LEU A 117 13.21 -2.39 14.70
CA LEU A 117 12.33 -1.37 15.29
C LEU A 117 10.98 -1.97 15.71
N ASN A 118 10.38 -2.81 14.87
CA ASN A 118 9.13 -3.51 15.19
C ASN A 118 9.26 -4.37 16.46
N CYS A 119 10.35 -5.14 16.54
CA CYS A 119 10.67 -5.96 17.70
C CYS A 119 10.90 -5.10 18.95
N LEU A 120 11.69 -4.03 18.84
CA LEU A 120 11.96 -3.10 19.94
C LEU A 120 10.68 -2.46 20.47
N GLY A 121 9.81 -1.96 19.60
CA GLY A 121 8.54 -1.36 19.98
C GLY A 121 7.60 -2.36 20.67
N ALA A 122 7.53 -3.60 20.19
CA ALA A 122 6.76 -4.67 20.83
C ALA A 122 7.28 -5.01 22.24
N TRP A 123 8.59 -5.07 22.43
CA TRP A 123 9.18 -5.28 23.76
C TRP A 123 8.94 -4.09 24.71
N ILE A 124 9.01 -2.86 24.23
CA ILE A 124 8.70 -1.68 25.05
C ILE A 124 7.25 -1.73 25.54
N LYS A 125 6.31 -2.20 24.72
CA LYS A 125 4.90 -2.37 25.14
C LYS A 125 4.73 -3.37 26.29
N THR A 126 5.57 -4.40 26.38
CA THR A 126 5.53 -5.32 27.54
C THR A 126 5.82 -4.61 28.87
N LEU A 127 6.46 -3.44 28.85
CA LEU A 127 6.73 -2.63 30.04
C LEU A 127 5.56 -1.69 30.41
N SER A 128 4.54 -1.61 29.56
CA SER A 128 3.38 -0.74 29.77
C SER A 128 2.27 -1.39 30.60
N ILE A 129 2.49 -2.58 31.16
CA ILE A 129 1.43 -3.37 31.82
C ILE A 129 0.74 -2.59 32.94
N GLN A 130 1.40 -1.67 33.65
CA GLN A 130 0.75 -0.95 34.75
C GLN A 130 -0.27 0.11 34.26
N PRO A 131 -1.40 0.31 34.98
CA PRO A 131 -2.47 1.25 34.59
C PRO A 131 -2.03 2.70 34.37
N ASP A 132 -0.96 3.15 35.03
CA ASP A 132 -0.42 4.51 34.93
C ASP A 132 0.58 4.69 33.76
N ARG A 133 0.91 3.62 33.04
CA ARG A 133 2.01 3.58 32.06
C ARG A 133 1.55 3.59 30.60
N PHE A 134 0.39 4.18 30.30
CA PHE A 134 -0.09 4.32 28.92
C PHE A 134 0.92 5.02 28.00
N TYR A 135 1.69 5.98 28.53
CA TYR A 135 2.74 6.66 27.76
C TYR A 135 3.81 5.70 27.24
N ILE A 136 4.13 4.62 27.97
CA ILE A 136 5.08 3.58 27.50
C ILE A 136 4.47 2.80 26.33
N ALA A 137 3.19 2.44 26.42
CA ALA A 137 2.48 1.79 25.32
C ALA A 137 2.50 2.68 24.06
N PHE A 138 2.25 3.98 24.24
CA PHE A 138 2.27 4.96 23.17
C PHE A 138 3.66 5.12 22.52
N ILE A 139 4.73 5.15 23.32
CA ILE A 139 6.12 5.15 22.82
C ILE A 139 6.40 3.87 22.02
N GLY A 140 5.99 2.71 22.54
CA GLY A 140 6.12 1.44 21.85
C GLY A 140 5.40 1.43 20.50
N HIS A 141 4.13 1.85 20.47
CA HIS A 141 3.35 2.02 19.23
C HIS A 141 4.02 2.98 18.24
N SER A 142 4.60 4.09 18.72
CA SER A 142 5.30 5.05 17.87
C SER A 142 6.55 4.46 17.22
N ILE A 143 7.27 3.59 17.91
CA ILE A 143 8.43 2.88 17.35
C ILE A 143 7.98 1.84 16.31
N VAL A 144 6.88 1.12 16.58
CA VAL A 144 6.28 0.19 15.61
C VAL A 144 5.74 0.92 14.37
N ALA A 145 5.16 2.10 14.56
CA ALA A 145 4.71 2.99 13.49
C ALA A 145 5.87 3.40 12.57
N LEU A 146 7.03 3.75 13.16
CA LEU A 146 8.25 4.01 12.39
C LEU A 146 8.68 2.77 11.59
N ALA A 147 8.62 1.58 12.17
CA ALA A 147 8.90 0.34 11.46
C ALA A 147 7.94 0.11 10.27
N GLN A 148 6.65 0.45 10.41
CA GLN A 148 5.66 0.26 9.35
C GLN A 148 5.92 1.07 8.09
N THR A 149 6.57 2.23 8.23
CA THR A 149 7.00 3.04 7.08
C THR A 149 7.96 2.29 6.16
N THR A 150 8.66 1.28 6.68
CA THR A 150 9.51 0.39 5.89
C THR A 150 8.74 -0.72 5.19
N VAL A 151 7.60 -1.17 5.72
CA VAL A 151 6.86 -2.34 5.20
C VAL A 151 6.08 -2.01 3.93
N LEU A 152 5.31 -0.93 3.95
CA LEU A 152 4.37 -0.60 2.89
C LEU A 152 4.98 -0.40 1.48
N PRO A 153 6.16 0.23 1.30
CA PRO A 153 6.74 0.44 -0.04
C PRO A 153 7.54 -0.76 -0.59
N ILE A 154 7.71 -1.84 0.19
CA ILE A 154 8.57 -2.97 -0.17
C ILE A 154 7.98 -4.00 -1.14
N PRO A 155 6.68 -4.35 -1.11
CA PRO A 155 6.10 -5.39 -1.97
C PRO A 155 6.57 -5.37 -3.42
N GLY A 156 6.42 -4.21 -4.09
CA GLY A 156 6.84 -4.05 -5.49
C GLY A 156 8.35 -4.19 -5.70
N ARG A 157 9.17 -3.67 -4.76
CA ARG A 157 10.64 -3.80 -4.80
C ARG A 157 11.09 -5.24 -4.67
N LEU A 158 10.53 -5.94 -3.69
CA LEU A 158 10.83 -7.35 -3.40
C LEU A 158 10.45 -8.22 -4.59
N ALA A 159 9.22 -8.06 -5.10
CA ALA A 159 8.71 -8.77 -6.26
C ALA A 159 9.62 -8.55 -7.48
N ALA A 160 9.91 -7.30 -7.81
CA ALA A 160 10.78 -6.99 -8.95
C ALA A 160 12.22 -7.48 -8.78
N GLN A 161 12.69 -7.79 -7.56
CA GLN A 161 14.09 -8.13 -7.27
C GLN A 161 14.33 -9.64 -7.28
N TRP A 162 13.31 -10.39 -6.90
CA TRP A 162 13.40 -11.84 -6.71
C TRP A 162 12.57 -12.64 -7.72
N PHE A 163 11.59 -12.00 -8.38
CA PHE A 163 10.67 -12.67 -9.30
C PHE A 163 10.86 -12.20 -10.76
N PRO A 164 10.68 -13.13 -11.72
CA PRO A 164 10.62 -12.82 -13.15
C PRO A 164 9.36 -12.02 -13.48
N ALA A 165 9.37 -11.33 -14.62
CA ALA A 165 8.32 -10.38 -15.02
C ALA A 165 6.90 -10.94 -14.97
N ASN A 166 6.72 -12.22 -15.32
CA ASN A 166 5.42 -12.90 -15.31
C ASN A 166 4.87 -13.20 -13.90
N GLN A 167 5.68 -13.07 -12.85
CA GLN A 167 5.29 -13.38 -11.46
C GLN A 167 5.38 -12.16 -10.52
N ILE A 168 5.75 -10.99 -11.02
CA ILE A 168 5.87 -9.76 -10.21
C ILE A 168 4.52 -9.39 -9.61
N SER A 169 3.46 -9.32 -10.42
CA SER A 169 2.13 -8.93 -9.93
C SER A 169 1.66 -9.86 -8.80
N THR A 170 1.73 -11.18 -9.01
CA THR A 170 1.35 -12.18 -8.00
C THR A 170 2.18 -12.06 -6.71
N ALA A 171 3.49 -11.87 -6.82
CA ALA A 171 4.36 -11.73 -5.66
C ALA A 171 4.09 -10.43 -4.88
N THR A 172 3.79 -9.33 -5.58
CA THR A 172 3.37 -8.06 -4.97
C THR A 172 2.04 -8.23 -4.24
N SER A 173 1.02 -8.82 -4.87
CA SER A 173 -0.28 -9.07 -4.24
C SER A 173 -0.16 -9.95 -2.99
N LEU A 174 0.62 -11.04 -3.07
CA LEU A 174 0.80 -11.94 -1.92
C LEU A 174 1.56 -11.25 -0.77
N SER A 175 2.50 -10.36 -1.08
CA SER A 175 3.18 -9.53 -0.07
C SER A 175 2.21 -8.59 0.65
N ILE A 176 1.32 -7.92 -0.10
CA ILE A 176 0.28 -7.03 0.45
C ILE A 176 -0.68 -7.84 1.33
N PHE A 177 -1.06 -9.05 0.90
CA PHE A 177 -1.88 -9.96 1.70
C PHE A 177 -1.22 -10.41 3.00
N GLY A 178 0.10 -10.49 3.06
CA GLY A 178 0.81 -10.73 4.33
C GLY A 178 0.51 -9.66 5.38
N ASN A 179 0.50 -8.38 4.96
CA ASN A 179 0.15 -7.27 5.85
C ASN A 179 -1.34 -7.32 6.27
N GLN A 180 -2.24 -7.54 5.32
CA GLN A 180 -3.69 -7.67 5.59
C GLN A 180 -3.99 -8.85 6.52
N PHE A 181 -3.31 -9.98 6.34
CA PHE A 181 -3.45 -11.11 7.24
C PHE A 181 -3.02 -10.77 8.67
N GLY A 182 -1.96 -9.97 8.85
CA GLY A 182 -1.61 -9.43 10.16
C GLY A 182 -2.72 -8.58 10.77
N VAL A 183 -3.30 -7.67 9.98
CA VAL A 183 -4.44 -6.83 10.43
C VAL A 183 -5.62 -7.70 10.88
N ALA A 184 -5.93 -8.73 10.11
CA ALA A 184 -6.97 -9.72 10.41
C ALA A 184 -6.69 -10.45 11.74
N LEU A 185 -5.44 -10.84 12.00
CA LEU A 185 -5.03 -11.44 13.27
C LEU A 185 -5.21 -10.48 14.45
N TYR A 186 -4.85 -9.20 14.33
CA TYR A 186 -5.00 -8.24 15.44
C TYR A 186 -6.46 -7.93 15.75
N PHE A 187 -7.34 -7.88 14.74
CA PHE A 187 -8.79 -7.79 14.95
C PHE A 187 -9.33 -8.96 15.79
N LEU A 188 -8.75 -10.15 15.62
CA LEU A 188 -9.17 -11.35 16.33
C LEU A 188 -8.52 -11.47 17.72
N LEU A 189 -7.21 -11.30 17.79
CA LEU A 189 -6.40 -11.56 18.99
C LEU A 189 -6.74 -10.58 20.11
N GLY A 190 -6.93 -9.29 19.81
CA GLY A 190 -7.22 -8.27 20.82
C GLY A 190 -8.43 -8.64 21.69
N PRO A 191 -9.64 -8.77 21.12
CA PRO A 191 -10.85 -9.08 21.87
C PRO A 191 -10.95 -10.53 22.38
N ILE A 192 -10.26 -11.49 21.74
CA ILE A 192 -10.24 -12.88 22.23
C ILE A 192 -9.37 -13.01 23.48
N ILE A 193 -8.23 -12.32 23.53
CA ILE A 193 -7.29 -12.42 24.64
C ILE A 193 -7.69 -11.46 25.76
N VAL A 194 -7.99 -10.19 25.43
CA VAL A 194 -8.29 -9.16 26.42
C VAL A 194 -9.79 -9.02 26.59
N LYS A 195 -10.30 -9.51 27.73
CA LYS A 195 -11.72 -9.42 28.08
C LYS A 195 -12.02 -8.18 28.92
N ASN A 196 -13.26 -7.72 28.82
CA ASN A 196 -13.77 -6.62 29.63
C ASN A 196 -14.14 -7.13 31.03
N HIS A 197 -13.14 -7.48 31.84
CA HIS A 197 -13.33 -7.92 33.22
C HIS A 197 -13.76 -6.77 34.13
N ASN A 198 -14.40 -7.08 35.27
CA ASN A 198 -14.74 -6.07 36.27
C ASN A 198 -13.52 -5.63 37.08
N ASN A 199 -12.61 -6.56 37.38
CA ASN A 199 -11.36 -6.26 38.07
C ASN A 199 -10.28 -5.77 37.08
N LEU A 200 -9.53 -4.75 37.48
CA LEU A 200 -8.44 -4.22 36.67
C LEU A 200 -7.26 -5.20 36.60
N ASP A 201 -6.97 -5.95 37.67
CA ASP A 201 -5.84 -6.88 37.68
C ASP A 201 -5.95 -7.96 36.59
N ASP A 202 -7.17 -8.48 36.36
CA ASP A 202 -7.44 -9.48 35.33
C ASP A 202 -7.24 -8.91 33.91
N ILE A 203 -7.64 -7.64 33.69
CA ILE A 203 -7.37 -6.94 32.43
C ILE A 203 -5.87 -6.76 32.23
N GLY A 204 -5.13 -6.43 33.29
CA GLY A 204 -3.68 -6.29 33.26
C GLY A 204 -2.97 -7.59 32.90
N GLU A 205 -3.44 -8.72 33.45
CA GLU A 205 -2.91 -10.04 33.11
C GLU A 205 -3.16 -10.39 31.64
N ASP A 206 -4.39 -10.18 31.14
CA ASP A 206 -4.72 -10.45 29.74
C ASP A 206 -3.97 -9.52 28.78
N LEU A 207 -3.80 -8.24 29.12
CA LEU A 207 -3.02 -7.30 28.34
C LEU A 207 -1.53 -7.67 28.32
N SER A 208 -1.00 -8.15 29.45
CA SER A 208 0.35 -8.71 29.53
C SER A 208 0.49 -9.91 28.59
N ARG A 209 -0.44 -10.86 28.63
CA ARG A 209 -0.45 -12.02 27.72
C ARG A 209 -0.45 -11.58 26.25
N LEU A 210 -1.29 -10.61 25.87
CA LEU A 210 -1.32 -10.04 24.52
C LEU A 210 0.05 -9.45 24.13
N CYS A 211 0.62 -8.57 24.97
CA CYS A 211 1.89 -7.93 24.71
C CYS A 211 3.05 -8.94 24.56
N TRP A 212 3.08 -9.98 25.40
CA TRP A 212 4.07 -11.05 25.32
C TRP A 212 3.95 -11.87 24.03
N ILE A 213 2.73 -12.25 23.63
CA ILE A 213 2.50 -12.97 22.37
C ILE A 213 3.01 -12.13 21.18
N VAL A 214 2.68 -10.84 21.15
CA VAL A 214 3.13 -9.93 20.09
C VAL A 214 4.65 -9.76 20.10
N ALA A 215 5.27 -9.59 21.28
CA ALA A 215 6.72 -9.45 21.41
C ALA A 215 7.47 -10.72 20.96
N ILE A 216 6.98 -11.91 21.32
CA ILE A 216 7.55 -13.19 20.88
C ILE A 216 7.42 -13.34 19.37
N PHE A 217 6.23 -13.04 18.81
CA PHE A 217 6.01 -13.13 17.37
C PHE A 217 6.91 -12.17 16.57
N CYS A 218 7.07 -10.93 17.05
CA CYS A 218 8.00 -9.96 16.46
C CYS A 218 9.47 -10.40 16.57
N THR A 219 9.85 -11.04 17.68
CA THR A 219 11.21 -11.57 17.89
C THR A 219 11.51 -12.70 16.90
N ILE A 220 10.55 -13.60 16.67
CA ILE A 220 10.66 -14.67 15.67
C ILE A 220 10.80 -14.07 14.26
N ALA A 221 9.96 -13.10 13.91
CA ALA A 221 10.04 -12.41 12.61
C ALA A 221 11.40 -11.73 12.41
N PHE A 222 11.92 -11.05 13.44
CA PHE A 222 13.23 -10.40 13.39
C PHE A 222 14.39 -11.41 13.25
N ALA A 223 14.34 -12.51 13.99
CA ALA A 223 15.34 -13.58 13.88
C ALA A 223 15.35 -14.20 12.47
N LEU A 224 14.17 -14.44 11.87
CA LEU A 224 14.06 -14.94 10.50
C LEU A 224 14.63 -13.94 9.48
N VAL A 225 14.38 -12.65 9.67
CA VAL A 225 14.94 -11.59 8.81
C VAL A 225 16.46 -11.56 8.88
N ILE A 226 17.05 -11.56 10.08
CA ILE A 226 18.51 -11.50 10.24
C ILE A 226 19.20 -12.71 9.61
N THR A 227 18.66 -13.91 9.89
CA THR A 227 19.32 -15.18 9.56
C THR A 227 19.14 -15.59 8.09
N LEU A 228 17.92 -15.42 7.55
CA LEU A 228 17.55 -15.99 6.25
C LEU A 228 17.34 -14.95 5.17
N PHE A 229 17.02 -13.69 5.49
CA PHE A 229 16.69 -12.69 4.48
C PHE A 229 17.92 -12.21 3.72
N GLN A 230 17.82 -12.21 2.39
CA GLN A 230 18.91 -11.85 1.48
C GLN A 230 18.54 -10.63 0.65
N ASP A 231 19.53 -9.76 0.39
CA ASP A 231 19.30 -8.51 -0.33
C ASP A 231 18.92 -8.77 -1.79
N LYS A 232 19.83 -9.37 -2.56
CA LYS A 232 19.66 -9.65 -3.99
C LYS A 232 20.10 -11.08 -4.32
N PRO A 233 19.44 -11.74 -5.28
CA PRO A 233 19.96 -12.98 -5.84
C PRO A 233 21.33 -12.75 -6.50
N LYS A 234 22.18 -13.78 -6.57
CA LYS A 234 23.54 -13.67 -7.16
C LYS A 234 23.51 -13.27 -8.64
N LEU A 235 22.43 -13.58 -9.35
CA LEU A 235 22.18 -13.18 -10.73
C LEU A 235 20.78 -12.55 -10.81
N PRO A 236 20.58 -11.47 -11.58
CA PRO A 236 19.28 -10.82 -11.70
C PRO A 236 18.24 -11.74 -12.36
N PRO A 237 16.96 -11.68 -11.96
CA PRO A 237 15.91 -12.52 -12.54
C PRO A 237 15.34 -11.98 -13.87
N SER A 238 15.66 -10.73 -14.26
CA SER A 238 15.16 -10.10 -15.50
C SER A 238 16.17 -9.11 -16.09
N GLU A 239 16.35 -9.16 -17.42
CA GLU A 239 17.17 -8.25 -18.24
C GLU A 239 16.68 -6.79 -18.16
N THR A 240 15.36 -6.57 -18.18
CA THR A 240 14.74 -5.24 -18.21
C THR A 240 15.15 -4.39 -17.00
N ARG A 241 15.37 -5.03 -15.84
CA ARG A 241 15.80 -4.33 -14.62
C ARG A 241 17.30 -4.12 -14.55
N ALA A 242 18.11 -5.03 -15.11
CA ALA A 242 19.54 -4.79 -15.27
C ALA A 242 19.77 -3.53 -16.12
N LEU A 243 19.02 -3.39 -17.22
CA LEU A 243 19.04 -2.22 -18.10
C LEU A 243 18.46 -0.95 -17.45
N GLN A 244 17.31 -1.01 -16.75
CA GLN A 244 16.77 0.16 -16.03
C GLN A 244 17.71 0.66 -14.93
N LYS A 245 18.36 -0.26 -14.18
CA LYS A 245 19.33 0.12 -13.15
C LYS A 245 20.56 0.76 -13.78
N MET A 246 21.08 0.19 -14.88
CA MET A 246 22.18 0.80 -15.65
C MET A 246 21.80 2.19 -16.19
N ASN A 247 20.58 2.37 -16.71
CA ASN A 247 20.11 3.66 -17.25
C ASN A 247 19.92 4.72 -16.16
N ARG A 248 19.39 4.37 -14.98
CA ARG A 248 19.32 5.29 -13.83
C ARG A 248 20.70 5.72 -13.34
N THR A 249 21.64 4.77 -13.26
CA THR A 249 23.02 5.07 -12.88
C THR A 249 23.73 5.92 -13.95
N LYS A 250 23.43 5.71 -15.25
CA LYS A 250 23.97 6.51 -16.36
C LYS A 250 23.38 7.93 -16.44
N LYS A 251 22.09 8.11 -16.15
CA LYS A 251 21.43 9.43 -16.22
C LYS A 251 21.68 10.33 -15.02
N GLY A 252 22.22 9.79 -13.91
CA GLY A 252 22.43 10.58 -12.69
C GLY A 252 21.15 11.22 -12.14
N GLU A 253 19.98 10.65 -12.42
CA GLU A 253 18.69 11.23 -11.99
C GLU A 253 18.65 11.38 -10.47
N GLU A 254 18.41 12.60 -10.00
CA GLU A 254 18.19 12.89 -8.58
C GLU A 254 16.86 12.28 -8.12
N PHE A 255 16.84 11.70 -6.91
CA PHE A 255 15.65 11.03 -6.33
C PHE A 255 14.40 11.92 -6.31
N VAL A 256 14.58 13.24 -6.25
CA VAL A 256 13.51 14.25 -6.16
C VAL A 256 12.81 14.49 -7.50
N GLU A 257 13.49 14.29 -8.63
CA GLU A 257 12.95 14.66 -9.94
C GLU A 257 11.74 13.80 -10.35
N PRO A 258 11.75 12.46 -10.21
CA PRO A 258 10.56 11.62 -10.40
C PRO A 258 9.37 12.04 -9.53
N ILE A 259 9.61 12.41 -8.26
CA ILE A 259 8.57 12.86 -7.34
C ILE A 259 7.92 14.14 -7.87
N LYS A 260 8.73 15.10 -8.33
CA LYS A 260 8.25 16.36 -8.91
C LYS A 260 7.42 16.12 -10.18
N ARG A 261 7.78 15.16 -11.02
CA ARG A 261 7.00 14.78 -12.21
C ARG A 261 5.65 14.16 -11.83
N LEU A 262 5.64 13.27 -10.83
CA LEU A 262 4.40 12.66 -10.30
C LEU A 262 3.45 13.72 -9.73
N CYS A 263 3.95 14.63 -8.90
CA CYS A 263 3.15 15.71 -8.31
C CYS A 263 2.62 16.74 -9.31
N LYS A 264 3.07 16.72 -10.58
CA LYS A 264 2.52 17.55 -11.67
C LYS A 264 1.49 16.81 -12.52
N ASN A 265 1.38 15.48 -12.39
CA ASN A 265 0.46 14.68 -13.17
C ASN A 265 -0.96 14.79 -12.58
N LYS A 266 -1.81 15.61 -13.22
CA LYS A 266 -3.19 15.88 -12.77
C LYS A 266 -4.01 14.60 -12.59
N ASN A 267 -3.90 13.62 -13.48
CA ASN A 267 -4.65 12.37 -13.39
C ASN A 267 -4.19 11.51 -12.21
N PHE A 268 -2.87 11.50 -11.94
CA PHE A 268 -2.32 10.82 -10.78
C PHE A 268 -2.74 11.48 -9.46
N ILE A 269 -2.71 12.82 -9.37
CA ILE A 269 -3.16 13.53 -8.17
C ILE A 269 -4.64 13.23 -7.90
N MET A 270 -5.46 13.24 -8.94
CA MET A 270 -6.89 12.99 -8.85
C MET A 270 -7.18 11.55 -8.40
N LEU A 271 -6.43 10.58 -8.92
CA LEU A 271 -6.43 9.20 -8.42
C LEU A 271 -6.02 9.16 -6.95
N CYS A 272 -4.96 9.86 -6.55
CA CYS A 272 -4.50 9.88 -5.16
C CYS A 272 -5.56 10.43 -4.20
N ASN A 273 -6.32 11.44 -4.62
CA ASN A 273 -7.40 12.00 -3.81
C ASN A 273 -8.55 10.99 -3.68
N SER A 274 -9.02 10.43 -4.79
CA SER A 274 -10.13 9.48 -4.77
C SER A 274 -9.78 8.17 -4.03
N TYR A 275 -8.58 7.64 -4.27
CA TYR A 275 -8.01 6.51 -3.56
C TYR A 275 -7.81 6.77 -2.07
N GLY A 276 -7.25 7.92 -1.74
CA GLY A 276 -6.99 8.31 -0.37
C GLY A 276 -8.29 8.46 0.42
N LEU A 277 -9.37 8.96 -0.18
CA LEU A 277 -10.67 9.04 0.47
C LEU A 277 -11.24 7.64 0.73
N ASN A 278 -11.29 6.75 -0.28
CA ASN A 278 -11.83 5.39 -0.10
C ASN A 278 -11.06 4.61 0.98
N THR A 279 -9.74 4.54 0.82
CA THR A 279 -8.88 3.82 1.75
C THR A 279 -8.85 4.50 3.12
N GLY A 280 -8.99 5.82 3.15
CA GLY A 280 -9.15 6.58 4.39
C GLY A 280 -10.40 6.18 5.17
N VAL A 281 -11.55 6.08 4.48
CA VAL A 281 -12.79 5.57 5.10
C VAL A 281 -12.59 4.15 5.62
N PHE A 282 -11.95 3.26 4.85
CA PHE A 282 -11.66 1.89 5.29
C PHE A 282 -10.84 1.84 6.59
N ILE A 283 -9.76 2.63 6.66
CA ILE A 283 -8.91 2.73 7.85
C ILE A 283 -9.71 3.33 9.01
N THR A 284 -10.50 4.38 8.79
CA THR A 284 -11.32 5.00 9.84
C THR A 284 -12.39 4.06 10.37
N VAL A 285 -13.11 3.34 9.51
CA VAL A 285 -14.08 2.30 9.93
C VAL A 285 -13.38 1.25 10.77
N SER A 286 -12.18 0.80 10.35
CA SER A 286 -11.40 -0.20 11.07
C SER A 286 -10.95 0.29 12.47
N THR A 287 -10.47 1.54 12.58
CA THR A 287 -10.04 2.14 13.85
C THR A 287 -11.23 2.35 14.80
N LEU A 288 -12.33 2.90 14.29
CA LEU A 288 -13.50 3.23 15.11
C LEU A 288 -14.49 2.07 15.27
N LEU A 289 -14.17 0.88 14.74
CA LEU A 289 -15.10 -0.25 14.68
C LEU A 289 -15.63 -0.65 16.05
N ASN A 290 -14.74 -0.73 17.06
CA ASN A 290 -15.12 -1.02 18.44
C ASN A 290 -16.14 0.00 18.96
N GLN A 291 -15.85 1.30 18.78
CA GLN A 291 -16.70 2.38 19.27
C GLN A 291 -18.07 2.35 18.56
N ILE A 292 -18.08 2.24 17.22
CA ILE A 292 -19.31 2.18 16.40
C ILE A 292 -20.18 0.98 16.81
N PHE A 293 -19.57 -0.21 16.96
CA PHE A 293 -20.31 -1.42 17.27
C PHE A 293 -20.87 -1.42 18.70
N LEU A 294 -20.05 -1.03 19.68
CA LEU A 294 -20.47 -1.00 21.09
C LEU A 294 -21.51 0.07 21.41
N ALA A 295 -21.71 1.07 20.54
CA ALA A 295 -22.80 2.03 20.67
C ALA A 295 -24.19 1.38 20.59
N HIS A 296 -24.31 0.22 19.93
CA HIS A 296 -25.58 -0.52 19.76
C HIS A 296 -25.57 -1.90 20.42
N PHE A 297 -24.40 -2.48 20.66
CA PHE A 297 -24.26 -3.84 21.19
C PHE A 297 -23.35 -3.85 22.42
N GLU A 298 -23.95 -3.76 23.61
CA GLU A 298 -23.22 -3.91 24.87
C GLU A 298 -22.51 -5.27 24.95
N ASN A 299 -21.29 -5.27 25.51
CA ASN A 299 -20.42 -6.46 25.63
C ASN A 299 -20.16 -7.18 24.30
N GLY A 300 -20.13 -6.42 23.21
CA GLY A 300 -19.93 -6.90 21.84
C GLY A 300 -18.49 -6.91 21.35
N GLU A 301 -17.48 -6.87 22.23
CA GLU A 301 -16.07 -6.69 21.84
C GLU A 301 -15.56 -7.84 20.94
N GLU A 302 -15.91 -9.09 21.29
CA GLU A 302 -15.58 -10.24 20.45
C GLU A 302 -16.27 -10.18 19.08
N ASP A 303 -17.52 -9.73 19.05
CA ASP A 303 -18.28 -9.59 17.81
C ASP A 303 -17.66 -8.50 16.93
N ALA A 304 -17.28 -7.36 17.49
CA ALA A 304 -16.58 -6.29 16.77
C ALA A 304 -15.26 -6.80 16.17
N GLY A 305 -14.49 -7.58 16.94
CA GLY A 305 -13.26 -8.23 16.45
C GLY A 305 -13.51 -9.20 15.30
N ARG A 306 -14.54 -10.05 15.40
CA ARG A 306 -14.93 -11.00 14.35
C ARG A 306 -15.47 -10.31 13.09
N ILE A 307 -16.20 -9.22 13.25
CA ILE A 307 -16.65 -8.37 12.13
C ILE A 307 -15.45 -7.76 11.41
N GLY A 308 -14.49 -7.21 12.16
CA GLY A 308 -13.24 -6.70 11.60
C GLY A 308 -12.46 -7.78 10.84
N LEU A 309 -12.28 -8.96 11.46
CA LEU A 309 -11.68 -10.13 10.82
C LEU A 309 -12.38 -10.48 9.49
N ALA A 310 -13.70 -10.63 9.52
CA ALA A 310 -14.50 -10.99 8.35
C ALA A 310 -14.33 -9.96 7.22
N THR A 311 -14.34 -8.68 7.58
CA THR A 311 -14.15 -7.55 6.64
C THR A 311 -12.80 -7.61 5.93
N ILE A 312 -11.72 -7.92 6.66
CA ILE A 312 -10.38 -8.05 6.06
C ILE A 312 -10.29 -9.28 5.14
N LEU A 313 -10.78 -10.44 5.60
CA LEU A 313 -10.72 -11.68 4.83
C LEU A 313 -11.54 -11.62 3.54
N THR A 314 -12.75 -11.07 3.60
CA THR A 314 -13.59 -10.89 2.41
C THR A 314 -13.03 -9.79 1.52
N GLY A 315 -12.38 -8.78 2.10
CA GLY A 315 -11.60 -7.80 1.38
C GLY A 315 -10.47 -8.40 0.55
N MET A 316 -9.70 -9.34 1.11
CA MET A 316 -8.68 -10.08 0.36
C MET A 316 -9.29 -10.85 -0.83
N ALA A 317 -10.46 -11.47 -0.64
CA ALA A 317 -11.18 -12.13 -1.74
C ALA A 317 -11.62 -11.12 -2.82
N GLY A 318 -12.14 -9.95 -2.43
CA GLY A 318 -12.53 -8.87 -3.34
C GLY A 318 -11.34 -8.37 -4.16
N SER A 319 -10.19 -8.14 -3.52
CA SER A 319 -8.95 -7.76 -4.17
C SER A 319 -8.52 -8.71 -5.29
N ILE A 320 -8.64 -10.03 -5.07
CA ILE A 320 -8.33 -11.06 -6.08
C ILE A 320 -9.36 -11.03 -7.21
N SER A 321 -10.65 -11.02 -6.86
CA SER A 321 -11.75 -11.02 -7.84
C SER A 321 -11.66 -9.84 -8.80
N PHE A 322 -11.48 -8.62 -8.27
CA PHE A 322 -11.40 -7.42 -9.10
C PHE A 322 -10.09 -7.33 -9.88
N GLY A 323 -8.98 -7.87 -9.35
CA GLY A 323 -7.74 -8.03 -10.12
C GLY A 323 -7.95 -8.90 -11.37
N ILE A 324 -8.59 -10.07 -11.22
CA ILE A 324 -8.90 -10.97 -12.35
C ILE A 324 -9.87 -10.32 -13.35
N ILE A 325 -10.91 -9.63 -12.86
CA ILE A 325 -11.86 -8.91 -13.72
C ILE A 325 -11.12 -7.84 -14.52
N LEU A 326 -10.20 -7.12 -13.90
CA LEU A 326 -9.46 -6.03 -14.52
C LEU A 326 -8.46 -6.52 -15.57
N ASP A 327 -7.77 -7.62 -15.26
CA ASP A 327 -6.86 -8.31 -16.18
C ASP A 327 -7.58 -8.82 -17.44
N LYS A 328 -8.86 -9.24 -17.32
CA LYS A 328 -9.65 -9.70 -18.46
C LYS A 328 -10.34 -8.58 -19.23
N THR A 329 -10.88 -7.58 -18.54
CA THR A 329 -11.72 -6.55 -19.17
C THR A 329 -10.94 -5.35 -19.66
N HIS A 330 -9.80 -5.03 -19.04
CA HIS A 330 -9.02 -3.81 -19.25
C HIS A 330 -9.85 -2.51 -19.15
N LYS A 331 -11.00 -2.56 -18.47
CA LYS A 331 -11.94 -1.44 -18.29
C LYS A 331 -11.74 -0.79 -16.92
N PHE A 332 -10.53 -0.25 -16.70
CA PHE A 332 -10.09 0.24 -15.40
C PHE A 332 -11.03 1.29 -14.78
N LYS A 333 -11.39 2.33 -15.53
CA LYS A 333 -12.27 3.38 -15.01
C LYS A 333 -13.68 2.88 -14.67
N GLN A 334 -14.29 2.10 -15.56
CA GLN A 334 -15.67 1.64 -15.38
C GLN A 334 -15.78 0.72 -14.16
N THR A 335 -14.87 -0.25 -14.04
CA THR A 335 -14.84 -1.15 -12.88
C THR A 335 -14.56 -0.35 -11.60
N ALA A 336 -13.66 0.64 -11.63
CA ALA A 336 -13.36 1.46 -10.45
C ALA A 336 -14.60 2.24 -9.98
N MET A 337 -15.35 2.84 -10.90
CA MET A 337 -16.60 3.54 -10.58
C MET A 337 -17.66 2.60 -9.99
N THR A 338 -17.84 1.42 -10.57
CA THR A 338 -18.80 0.42 -10.08
C THR A 338 -18.45 -0.05 -8.68
N VAL A 339 -17.18 -0.41 -8.43
CA VAL A 339 -16.73 -0.86 -7.10
C VAL A 339 -16.87 0.26 -6.06
N TYR A 340 -16.57 1.50 -6.43
CA TYR A 340 -16.74 2.65 -5.53
C TYR A 340 -18.21 2.87 -5.18
N LEU A 341 -19.12 2.82 -6.16
CA LEU A 341 -20.56 2.93 -5.91
C LEU A 341 -21.06 1.80 -4.99
N LEU A 342 -20.63 0.56 -5.23
CA LEU A 342 -20.97 -0.59 -4.39
C LEU A 342 -20.39 -0.46 -2.97
N THR A 343 -19.23 0.16 -2.82
CA THR A 343 -18.64 0.51 -1.52
C THR A 343 -19.52 1.50 -0.77
N LEU A 344 -20.00 2.56 -1.44
CA LEU A 344 -20.92 3.53 -0.86
C LEU A 344 -22.25 2.88 -0.44
N CYS A 345 -22.85 2.05 -1.29
CA CYS A 345 -24.06 1.30 -0.95
C CYS A 345 -23.83 0.37 0.24
N SER A 346 -22.68 -0.32 0.30
CA SER A 346 -22.34 -1.21 1.41
C SER A 346 -22.13 -0.45 2.71
N GLN A 347 -21.57 0.77 2.66
CA GLN A 347 -21.43 1.63 3.84
C GLN A 347 -22.80 2.10 4.36
N ILE A 348 -23.73 2.43 3.46
CA ILE A 348 -25.12 2.77 3.83
C ILE A 348 -25.81 1.57 4.48
N LEU A 349 -25.67 0.37 3.90
CA LEU A 349 -26.21 -0.86 4.49
C LEU A 349 -25.59 -1.16 5.85
N PHE A 350 -24.29 -0.96 6.00
CA PHE A 350 -23.58 -1.11 7.28
C PHE A 350 -24.13 -0.14 8.34
N ALA A 351 -24.34 1.12 7.98
CA ALA A 351 -24.95 2.11 8.86
C ALA A 351 -26.37 1.72 9.29
N VAL A 352 -27.25 1.42 8.31
CA VAL A 352 -28.66 1.08 8.58
C VAL A 352 -28.76 -0.17 9.46
N PHE A 353 -28.00 -1.23 9.15
CA PHE A 353 -28.06 -2.47 9.91
C PHE A 353 -27.47 -2.34 11.32
N THR A 354 -26.47 -1.47 11.50
CA THR A 354 -25.95 -1.15 12.84
C THR A 354 -27.03 -0.43 13.66
N CYS A 355 -27.67 0.60 13.10
CA CYS A 355 -28.77 1.31 13.76
C CYS A 355 -30.02 0.44 14.05
N MET A 356 -30.24 -0.62 13.27
CA MET A 356 -31.33 -1.58 13.53
C MET A 356 -31.04 -2.51 14.73
N GLY A 357 -29.80 -2.58 15.21
CA GLY A 357 -29.44 -3.43 16.35
C GLY A 357 -29.52 -4.93 16.07
N VAL A 358 -29.40 -5.37 14.81
CA VAL A 358 -29.47 -6.79 14.44
C VAL A 358 -28.08 -7.32 14.06
N LYS A 359 -27.44 -8.06 14.99
CA LYS A 359 -26.04 -8.53 14.86
C LYS A 359 -25.72 -9.20 13.51
N TRP A 360 -26.50 -10.21 13.10
CA TRP A 360 -26.25 -10.94 11.85
C TRP A 360 -26.28 -10.03 10.61
N MET A 361 -27.15 -9.02 10.60
CA MET A 361 -27.22 -8.06 9.49
C MET A 361 -25.94 -7.23 9.42
N VAL A 362 -25.40 -6.80 10.57
CA VAL A 362 -24.12 -6.07 10.65
C VAL A 362 -22.95 -6.91 10.13
N TYR A 363 -22.89 -8.21 10.47
CA TYR A 363 -21.91 -9.13 9.91
C TYR A 363 -22.01 -9.18 8.38
N MET A 364 -23.22 -9.33 7.85
CA MET A 364 -23.43 -9.42 6.40
C MET A 364 -23.03 -8.12 5.68
N SER A 365 -23.43 -6.95 6.18
CA SER A 365 -23.06 -5.68 5.55
C SER A 365 -21.56 -5.36 5.66
N ALA A 366 -20.92 -5.70 6.78
CA ALA A 366 -19.47 -5.55 6.94
C ALA A 366 -18.68 -6.43 5.96
N ILE A 367 -19.14 -7.65 5.70
CA ILE A 367 -18.57 -8.55 4.69
C ILE A 367 -18.62 -7.91 3.30
N PHE A 368 -19.77 -7.35 2.91
CA PHE A 368 -19.92 -6.63 1.64
C PHE A 368 -19.03 -5.38 1.59
N LEU A 369 -19.01 -4.59 2.65
CA LEU A 369 -18.19 -3.39 2.76
C LEU A 369 -16.70 -3.73 2.57
N GLY A 370 -16.19 -4.73 3.28
CA GLY A 370 -14.81 -5.19 3.16
C GLY A 370 -14.47 -5.67 1.76
N TYR A 371 -15.34 -6.48 1.16
CA TYR A 371 -15.16 -7.02 -0.20
C TYR A 371 -14.98 -5.90 -1.24
N PHE A 372 -15.83 -4.87 -1.22
CA PHE A 372 -15.74 -3.77 -2.19
C PHE A 372 -14.64 -2.76 -1.87
N MET A 373 -14.42 -2.40 -0.59
CA MET A 373 -13.35 -1.48 -0.19
C MET A 373 -11.95 -2.00 -0.55
N SER A 374 -11.65 -3.24 -0.17
CA SER A 374 -10.34 -3.83 -0.49
C SER A 374 -10.22 -4.18 -1.97
N GLY A 375 -11.34 -4.45 -2.65
CA GLY A 375 -11.39 -4.52 -4.10
C GLY A 375 -10.85 -3.25 -4.76
N TYR A 376 -11.31 -2.08 -4.29
CA TYR A 376 -10.83 -0.79 -4.77
C TYR A 376 -9.35 -0.54 -4.40
N LEU A 377 -8.89 -1.04 -3.24
CA LEU A 377 -7.49 -0.91 -2.80
C LEU A 377 -6.50 -1.46 -3.85
N THR A 378 -6.72 -2.67 -4.36
CA THR A 378 -5.82 -3.27 -5.36
C THR A 378 -5.93 -2.59 -6.72
N MET A 379 -7.15 -2.22 -7.12
CA MET A 379 -7.36 -1.46 -8.34
C MET A 379 -6.63 -0.12 -8.34
N GLY A 380 -6.54 0.54 -7.19
CA GLY A 380 -5.79 1.78 -7.03
C GLY A 380 -4.30 1.62 -7.34
N TYR A 381 -3.69 0.49 -6.96
CA TYR A 381 -2.31 0.18 -7.34
C TYR A 381 -2.16 -0.05 -8.85
N ASP A 382 -3.07 -0.81 -9.46
CA ASP A 382 -3.03 -1.05 -10.91
C ASP A 382 -3.22 0.24 -11.72
N LEU A 383 -4.22 1.05 -11.37
CA LEU A 383 -4.46 2.38 -11.94
C LEU A 383 -3.26 3.31 -11.72
N CYS A 384 -2.64 3.24 -10.54
CA CYS A 384 -1.44 4.00 -10.25
C CYS A 384 -0.32 3.63 -11.22
N THR A 385 -0.05 2.34 -11.44
CA THR A 385 0.97 1.91 -12.42
C THR A 385 0.65 2.35 -13.85
N GLU A 386 -0.62 2.36 -14.25
CA GLU A 386 -1.05 2.80 -15.59
C GLU A 386 -0.89 4.33 -15.77
N PHE A 387 -1.15 5.14 -14.74
CA PHE A 387 -1.08 6.60 -14.83
C PHE A 387 0.34 7.14 -14.71
N THR A 388 1.22 6.43 -13.99
CA THR A 388 2.57 6.91 -13.70
C THR A 388 3.64 6.33 -14.60
N TYR A 389 3.33 5.40 -15.49
CA TYR A 389 4.31 4.85 -16.44
C TYR A 389 5.02 5.97 -17.23
N PRO A 390 6.37 5.94 -17.38
CA PRO A 390 7.32 4.88 -17.00
C PRO A 390 7.99 5.05 -15.62
N GLU A 391 7.43 5.87 -14.72
CA GLU A 391 8.00 6.10 -13.39
C GLU A 391 8.00 4.85 -12.50
N SER A 392 8.88 4.85 -11.49
CA SER A 392 8.97 3.72 -10.55
C SER A 392 7.67 3.56 -9.74
N GLU A 393 7.10 2.36 -9.80
CA GLU A 393 5.89 1.96 -9.05
C GLU A 393 5.99 2.28 -7.55
N ASN A 394 7.19 2.20 -6.97
CA ASN A 394 7.40 2.40 -5.54
C ASN A 394 7.23 3.86 -5.12
N ILE A 395 7.70 4.82 -5.93
CA ILE A 395 7.57 6.24 -5.61
C ILE A 395 6.11 6.66 -5.75
N ALA A 396 5.45 6.18 -6.80
CA ALA A 396 4.03 6.42 -7.04
C ALA A 396 3.15 5.83 -5.92
N ALA A 397 3.37 4.57 -5.54
CA ALA A 397 2.71 3.94 -4.39
C ALA A 397 2.99 4.67 -3.07
N GLY A 398 4.21 5.18 -2.89
CA GLY A 398 4.59 5.99 -1.74
C GLY A 398 3.70 7.22 -1.59
N VAL A 399 3.59 8.02 -2.66
CA VAL A 399 2.74 9.23 -2.70
C VAL A 399 1.26 8.88 -2.56
N LEU A 400 0.80 7.77 -3.18
CA LEU A 400 -0.57 7.28 -3.07
C LEU A 400 -0.97 6.98 -1.61
N ASN A 401 -0.08 6.38 -0.82
CA ASN A 401 -0.34 6.09 0.58
C ASN A 401 -0.21 7.32 1.51
N ILE A 402 0.47 8.38 1.08
CA ILE A 402 0.51 9.66 1.82
C ILE A 402 -0.89 10.26 1.86
N THR A 403 -1.62 10.28 0.74
CA THR A 403 -2.99 10.82 0.72
C THR A 403 -3.93 9.96 1.55
N THR A 404 -3.82 8.63 1.45
CA THR A 404 -4.55 7.70 2.34
C THR A 404 -4.31 8.01 3.81
N SER A 405 -3.05 8.11 4.23
CA SER A 405 -2.69 8.37 5.63
C SER A 405 -3.19 9.73 6.10
N THR A 406 -3.10 10.74 5.23
CA THR A 406 -3.58 12.11 5.52
C THR A 406 -5.09 12.15 5.73
N TYR A 407 -5.88 11.56 4.82
CA TYR A 407 -7.33 11.53 4.98
C TYR A 407 -7.77 10.65 6.14
N SER A 408 -7.13 9.50 6.35
CA SER A 408 -7.42 8.62 7.51
C SER A 408 -7.28 9.40 8.82
N MET A 409 -6.20 10.18 8.96
CA MET A 409 -5.95 10.97 10.16
C MET A 409 -7.01 12.07 10.37
N ILE A 410 -7.37 12.80 9.30
CA ILE A 410 -8.42 13.82 9.35
C ILE A 410 -9.77 13.20 9.72
N LEU A 411 -10.12 12.06 9.11
CA LEU A 411 -11.38 11.37 9.35
C LEU A 411 -11.46 10.77 10.74
N ILE A 412 -10.39 10.15 11.26
CA ILE A 412 -10.38 9.61 12.63
C ILE A 412 -10.56 10.73 13.65
N ILE A 413 -9.88 11.87 13.50
CA ILE A 413 -10.05 13.01 14.41
C ILE A 413 -11.48 13.56 14.34
N SER A 414 -11.96 13.88 13.13
CA SER A 414 -13.26 14.53 12.95
C SER A 414 -14.42 13.62 13.32
N LEU A 415 -14.40 12.37 12.86
CA LEU A 415 -15.46 11.41 13.15
C LEU A 415 -15.36 10.85 14.58
N GLY A 416 -14.17 10.70 15.14
CA GLY A 416 -14.01 10.37 16.56
C GLY A 416 -14.54 11.48 17.49
N LEU A 417 -14.41 12.76 17.10
CA LEU A 417 -15.06 13.86 17.81
C LEU A 417 -16.58 13.77 17.74
N LEU A 418 -17.13 13.52 16.55
CA LEU A 418 -18.57 13.34 16.36
C LEU A 418 -19.10 12.13 17.15
N MET A 419 -18.35 11.02 17.17
CA MET A 419 -18.67 9.80 17.92
C MET A 419 -18.88 10.11 19.41
N ASN A 420 -17.95 10.83 20.01
CA ASN A 420 -17.99 11.15 21.44
C ASN A 420 -19.10 12.16 21.81
N MET A 421 -19.48 13.06 20.89
CA MET A 421 -20.46 14.12 21.18
C MET A 421 -21.90 13.74 20.82
N TYR A 422 -22.09 13.00 19.73
CA TYR A 422 -23.40 12.80 19.10
C TYR A 422 -23.70 11.34 18.73
N GLY A 423 -22.81 10.39 19.08
CA GLY A 423 -22.95 8.97 18.75
C GLY A 423 -22.51 8.61 17.33
N ASP A 424 -22.89 7.43 16.87
CA ASP A 424 -22.42 6.81 15.63
C ASP A 424 -23.16 7.28 14.36
N ILE A 425 -24.39 7.80 14.48
CA ILE A 425 -25.18 8.25 13.32
C ILE A 425 -24.43 9.34 12.51
N PRO A 426 -23.91 10.42 13.11
CA PRO A 426 -23.13 11.42 12.37
C PRO A 426 -21.82 10.86 11.80
N VAL A 427 -21.23 9.84 12.44
CA VAL A 427 -20.05 9.13 11.94
C VAL A 427 -20.38 8.44 10.64
N HIS A 428 -21.47 7.66 10.59
CA HIS A 428 -21.92 7.00 9.37
C HIS A 428 -22.24 7.99 8.25
N ILE A 429 -22.90 9.11 8.55
CA ILE A 429 -23.18 10.18 7.58
C ILE A 429 -21.86 10.74 7.02
N GLY A 430 -20.88 11.05 7.89
CA GLY A 430 -19.57 11.54 7.48
C GLY A 430 -18.80 10.56 6.58
N LEU A 431 -18.84 9.26 6.90
CA LEU A 431 -18.24 8.20 6.07
C LEU A 431 -18.91 8.13 4.69
N CYS A 432 -20.24 8.17 4.63
CA CYS A 432 -20.99 8.18 3.37
C CYS A 432 -20.71 9.41 2.51
N LEU A 433 -20.67 10.61 3.10
CA LEU A 433 -20.34 11.84 2.38
C LEU A 433 -18.91 11.82 1.82
N THR A 434 -17.96 11.28 2.59
CA THR A 434 -16.57 11.12 2.16
C THR A 434 -16.45 10.15 0.99
N LEU A 435 -17.16 9.01 1.04
CA LEU A 435 -17.24 8.08 -0.07
C LEU A 435 -17.93 8.69 -1.29
N LEU A 436 -18.99 9.46 -1.12
CA LEU A 436 -19.67 10.15 -2.22
C LEU A 436 -18.73 11.14 -2.93
N LEU A 437 -17.98 11.93 -2.16
CA LEU A 437 -16.97 12.84 -2.69
C LEU A 437 -15.91 12.08 -3.49
N GLY A 438 -15.40 10.98 -2.94
CA GLY A 438 -14.41 10.16 -3.64
C GLY A 438 -14.97 9.49 -4.90
N PHE A 439 -16.23 9.08 -4.91
CA PHE A 439 -16.92 8.58 -6.11
C PHE A 439 -16.99 9.64 -7.21
N ILE A 440 -17.38 10.88 -6.86
CA ILE A 440 -17.41 12.00 -7.81
C ILE A 440 -16.01 12.24 -8.40
N LEU A 441 -14.96 12.21 -7.56
CA LEU A 441 -13.58 12.34 -8.03
C LEU A 441 -13.15 11.19 -8.95
N THR A 442 -13.51 9.93 -8.64
CA THR A 442 -13.27 8.80 -9.56
C THR A 442 -13.98 9.03 -10.89
N ALA A 443 -15.25 9.46 -10.87
CA ALA A 443 -16.04 9.68 -12.08
C ALA A 443 -15.43 10.76 -13.00
N MET A 444 -14.91 11.83 -12.40
CA MET A 444 -14.25 12.92 -13.12
C MET A 444 -12.86 12.52 -13.65
N THR A 445 -12.25 11.44 -13.17
CA THR A 445 -10.89 11.04 -13.56
C THR A 445 -10.88 10.57 -15.01
N LYS A 446 -9.88 10.98 -15.79
CA LYS A 446 -9.75 10.53 -17.19
C LYS A 446 -9.33 9.07 -17.26
N ASP A 447 -9.88 8.33 -18.21
CA ASP A 447 -9.45 6.97 -18.51
C ASP A 447 -8.16 7.04 -19.34
N GLU A 448 -7.01 6.91 -18.68
CA GLU A 448 -5.70 6.99 -19.33
C GLU A 448 -4.88 5.72 -19.06
N GLN A 449 -4.61 4.93 -20.09
CA GLN A 449 -3.93 3.64 -19.96
C GLN A 449 -2.53 3.69 -20.57
N ARG A 450 -1.60 4.44 -19.96
CA ARG A 450 -0.29 4.74 -20.58
C ARG A 450 0.56 3.49 -20.79
N ARG A 451 0.56 2.56 -19.84
CA ARG A 451 1.35 1.32 -19.94
C ARG A 451 0.77 0.39 -21.00
N GLN A 452 -0.56 0.25 -21.09
CA GLN A 452 -1.19 -0.51 -22.18
C GLN A 452 -0.92 0.11 -23.55
N ASN A 453 -1.02 1.44 -23.65
CA ASN A 453 -0.73 2.16 -24.89
C ASN A 453 0.74 1.99 -25.32
N ALA A 454 1.68 1.99 -24.38
CA ALA A 454 3.09 1.72 -24.66
C ALA A 454 3.33 0.28 -25.14
N LYS A 455 2.68 -0.72 -24.51
CA LYS A 455 2.76 -2.13 -24.95
C LYS A 455 2.24 -2.33 -26.36
N LYS A 456 1.08 -1.73 -26.68
CA LYS A 456 0.51 -1.78 -28.03
C LYS A 456 1.48 -1.18 -29.06
N LYS A 457 2.02 0.02 -28.79
CA LYS A 457 3.01 0.67 -29.67
C LYS A 457 4.23 -0.22 -29.92
N ALA A 458 4.80 -0.82 -28.88
CA ALA A 458 5.96 -1.72 -29.02
C ALA A 458 5.65 -2.99 -29.84
N GLN A 459 4.42 -3.53 -29.75
CA GLN A 459 3.99 -4.66 -30.57
C GLN A 459 3.84 -4.27 -32.05
N TYR A 460 3.33 -3.08 -32.36
CA TYR A 460 3.22 -2.60 -33.74
C TYR A 460 4.60 -2.44 -34.41
N GLU A 461 5.57 -1.83 -33.71
CA GLU A 461 6.94 -1.66 -34.22
C GLU A 461 7.66 -3.00 -34.45
N GLY A 462 7.40 -4.02 -33.63
CA GLY A 462 7.97 -5.37 -33.82
C GLY A 462 7.40 -6.12 -35.03
N ILE A 463 6.14 -5.87 -35.38
CA ILE A 463 5.44 -6.55 -36.48
C ILE A 463 5.73 -5.91 -37.84
N GLU A 464 6.05 -4.61 -37.90
CA GLU A 464 6.37 -3.89 -39.14
C GLU A 464 7.73 -4.27 -39.78
N SER A 465 8.51 -5.18 -39.19
CA SER A 465 9.83 -5.58 -39.69
C SER A 465 9.85 -6.79 -40.64
N ASN A 466 8.70 -7.37 -41.00
CA ASN A 466 8.62 -8.50 -41.93
C ASN A 466 7.74 -8.20 -43.14
N VAL A 467 8.30 -7.44 -44.09
CA VAL A 467 7.94 -7.57 -45.51
C VAL A 467 9.25 -7.69 -46.32
N ASP A 468 9.35 -8.81 -47.02
CA ASP A 468 10.34 -9.22 -48.02
C ASP A 468 11.72 -9.77 -47.56
N GLY A 469 11.73 -11.08 -47.24
CA GLY A 469 12.64 -12.01 -47.92
C GLY A 469 14.04 -12.31 -47.34
N VAL A 470 14.27 -12.26 -46.02
CA VAL A 470 15.56 -12.68 -45.42
C VAL A 470 15.33 -13.60 -44.20
N PRO A 471 16.13 -14.68 -43.99
CA PRO A 471 15.89 -15.64 -42.91
C PRO A 471 16.12 -15.02 -41.53
N GLU A 472 15.25 -15.35 -40.58
CA GLU A 472 15.28 -14.91 -39.18
C GLU A 472 16.66 -15.16 -38.53
N THR A 473 17.39 -14.08 -38.29
CA THR A 473 18.31 -13.99 -37.15
C THR A 473 17.76 -12.87 -36.26
N ILE A 474 17.11 -13.25 -35.16
CA ILE A 474 16.53 -12.32 -34.20
C ILE A 474 17.67 -11.59 -33.48
N GLN A 475 18.12 -10.48 -34.04
CA GLN A 475 18.79 -9.41 -33.31
C GLN A 475 17.84 -8.22 -33.24
N LEU A 476 17.19 -8.06 -32.08
CA LEU A 476 16.41 -6.86 -31.77
C LEU A 476 17.38 -5.75 -31.35
N THR A 477 17.75 -4.91 -32.31
CA THR A 477 18.53 -3.69 -32.07
C THR A 477 17.57 -2.58 -31.63
N TYR A 478 17.61 -2.18 -30.36
CA TYR A 478 16.86 -1.02 -29.87
C TYR A 478 17.65 0.27 -30.11
N THR A 479 17.15 1.13 -30.99
CA THR A 479 17.61 2.51 -31.14
C THR A 479 16.67 3.42 -30.33
N ILE A 480 17.19 4.12 -29.32
CA ILE A 480 16.39 4.99 -28.43
C ILE A 480 16.86 6.44 -28.60
N THR A 481 15.97 7.30 -29.11
CA THR A 481 16.02 8.76 -28.94
C THR A 481 15.25 9.19 -27.70
#